data_AF-A0A357J335-F1
#
_entry.id   AF-A0A357J335-F1
#
_cell.length_a   1.000
_cell.length_b   1.000
_cell.length_c   1.000
_cell.angle_alpha   90.00
_cell.angle_beta   90.00
_cell.angle_gamma   90.00
#
_symmetry.space_group_name_H-M   'P 1'
#
loop_
_entity.id
_entity.type
_entity.pdbx_description
1 polymer ?
#
loop_
_entity_poly.entity_id
_entity_poly.type
_entity_poly.pdbx_seq_one_letter_code
_entity_poly.pdbx_strand_id
1 'polypeptide(L)'
;MKSYSELDPSSARTAKELLKNLLLNLETKKSTRRDAKLIPDEEMIHQALAHPERGDVEVILVDLGHSQQLFLGNRRDAENPFAVMPVSQMRDFPGRRLLDGEQNTQKADTVALFLITVQDRELLRTERKHKYVFYSMHLGITGDNTVARSAAGPTGSEGLRSAVDSQKTVAEMTPKEQWELIKNGDDFDRRVKEAREKLFTIPFIYPKYRQGPREEIIRISPEHYQDNVRMLARDIYPPNVMAVLRRDYPKDHQAQKTVVIEKLQAFKEALKTKILDDVHPDYQDHIKSVQSYVEHLVRDELSKI
;
A
#
# COMPACT_ATOMS: atom_id res chain seq x y z
N MET A 1 -7.36 -28.79 16.82
CA MET A 1 -7.76 -27.69 15.93
C MET A 1 -7.35 -28.05 14.51
N LYS A 2 -8.14 -27.66 13.49
CA LYS A 2 -7.84 -27.97 12.08
C LYS A 2 -7.12 -26.80 11.40
N SER A 3 -6.21 -27.10 10.49
CA SER A 3 -5.50 -26.10 9.69
C SER A 3 -6.28 -25.77 8.41
N TYR A 4 -5.83 -24.73 7.68
CA TYR A 4 -6.44 -24.31 6.40
C TYR A 4 -6.54 -25.44 5.37
N SER A 5 -5.57 -26.36 5.31
CA SER A 5 -5.56 -27.47 4.35
C SER A 5 -6.71 -28.47 4.54
N GLU A 6 -7.35 -28.47 5.71
CA GLU A 6 -8.49 -29.33 6.03
C GLU A 6 -9.84 -28.61 5.88
N LEU A 7 -9.82 -27.34 5.46
CA LEU A 7 -11.02 -26.52 5.28
C LEU A 7 -11.68 -26.85 3.94
N ASP A 8 -13.00 -27.06 3.98
CA ASP A 8 -13.76 -27.30 2.76
C ASP A 8 -13.69 -26.06 1.83
N PRO A 9 -13.51 -26.24 0.50
CA PRO A 9 -13.40 -25.13 -0.43
C PRO A 9 -14.59 -24.17 -0.42
N SER A 10 -15.81 -24.63 -0.12
CA SER A 10 -16.98 -23.76 -0.03
C SER A 10 -16.88 -22.82 1.19
N SER A 11 -16.44 -23.36 2.33
CA SER A 11 -16.25 -22.61 3.57
C SER A 11 -15.11 -21.59 3.44
N ALA A 12 -14.04 -21.96 2.73
CA ALA A 12 -12.95 -21.05 2.39
C ALA A 12 -13.44 -19.88 1.51
N ARG A 13 -14.33 -20.13 0.53
CA ARG A 13 -14.92 -19.08 -0.31
C ARG A 13 -15.80 -18.13 0.51
N THR A 14 -16.67 -18.64 1.37
CA THR A 14 -17.54 -17.81 2.23
C THR A 14 -16.71 -16.93 3.17
N ALA A 15 -15.69 -17.50 3.83
CA ALA A 15 -14.78 -16.72 4.68
C ALA A 15 -14.03 -15.65 3.87
N LYS A 16 -13.57 -15.98 2.67
CA LYS A 16 -12.90 -15.04 1.75
C LYS A 16 -13.82 -13.89 1.35
N GLU A 17 -15.07 -14.18 0.95
CA GLU A 17 -16.05 -13.17 0.54
C GLU A 17 -16.40 -12.22 1.70
N LEU A 18 -16.61 -12.75 2.91
CA LEU A 18 -16.85 -11.95 4.10
C LEU A 18 -15.69 -10.99 4.39
N LEU A 19 -14.46 -11.47 4.31
CA LEU A 19 -13.27 -10.63 4.57
C LEU A 19 -13.01 -9.62 3.45
N LYS A 20 -13.30 -9.96 2.19
CA LYS A 20 -13.26 -9.00 1.07
C LYS A 20 -14.28 -7.88 1.27
N ASN A 21 -15.52 -8.23 1.64
CA ASN A 21 -16.57 -7.24 1.90
C ASN A 21 -16.24 -6.37 3.13
N LEU A 22 -15.63 -6.94 4.17
CA LEU A 22 -15.13 -6.19 5.31
C LEU A 22 -14.06 -5.19 4.89
N LEU A 23 -13.06 -5.63 4.10
CA LEU A 23 -11.97 -4.77 3.63
C LEU A 23 -12.52 -3.59 2.81
N LEU A 24 -13.41 -3.86 1.85
CA LEU A 24 -14.05 -2.83 1.03
C LEU A 24 -14.83 -1.81 1.88
N ASN A 25 -15.52 -2.28 2.93
CA ASN A 25 -16.26 -1.39 3.82
C ASN A 25 -15.31 -0.48 4.63
N LEU A 26 -14.20 -1.03 5.15
CA LEU A 26 -13.19 -0.25 5.87
C LEU A 26 -12.52 0.80 4.96
N GLU A 27 -12.24 0.46 3.70
CA GLU A 27 -11.73 1.40 2.70
C GLU A 27 -12.74 2.53 2.39
N THR A 28 -14.02 2.16 2.20
CA THR A 28 -15.10 3.13 1.96
C THR A 28 -15.30 4.06 3.16
N LYS A 29 -15.19 3.53 4.38
CA LYS A 29 -15.28 4.31 5.61
C LYS A 29 -14.13 5.31 5.75
N LYS A 30 -12.92 4.92 5.31
CA LYS A 30 -11.73 5.77 5.28
C LYS A 30 -11.86 6.94 4.28
N SER A 31 -12.50 6.71 3.13
CA SER A 31 -12.72 7.74 2.11
C SER A 31 -13.90 8.67 2.41
N THR A 32 -14.90 8.21 3.17
CA THR A 32 -16.15 8.95 3.42
C THR A 32 -16.12 9.83 4.68
N ARG A 33 -15.33 9.48 5.71
CA ARG A 33 -15.26 10.27 6.96
C ARG A 33 -14.42 11.55 6.77
N ARG A 34 -14.95 12.71 7.21
CA ARG A 34 -14.27 14.02 7.17
C ARG A 34 -12.90 14.04 7.85
N ASP A 35 -12.69 13.20 8.88
CA ASP A 35 -11.42 13.08 9.60
C ASP A 35 -10.52 11.94 9.10
N ALA A 36 -10.87 11.25 7.99
CA ALA A 36 -10.09 10.23 7.28
C ALA A 36 -9.48 9.08 8.11
N LYS A 37 -9.90 8.92 9.37
CA LYS A 37 -9.30 7.97 10.31
C LYS A 37 -10.31 6.91 10.73
N LEU A 38 -9.97 5.66 10.44
CA LEU A 38 -10.55 4.49 11.08
C LEU A 38 -10.19 4.51 12.58
N ILE A 39 -11.00 3.85 13.41
CA ILE A 39 -10.59 3.61 14.80
C ILE A 39 -9.34 2.71 14.80
N PRO A 40 -8.48 2.78 15.82
CA PRO A 40 -7.18 2.09 15.79
C PRO A 40 -7.26 0.59 15.50
N ASP A 41 -8.26 -0.09 16.07
CA ASP A 41 -8.44 -1.54 15.87
C ASP A 41 -8.93 -1.87 14.44
N GLU A 42 -9.80 -1.04 13.86
CA GLU A 42 -10.21 -1.16 12.45
C GLU A 42 -9.04 -0.91 11.50
N GLU A 43 -8.20 0.10 11.78
CA GLU A 43 -7.01 0.38 10.97
C GLU A 43 -6.01 -0.78 11.04
N MET A 44 -5.83 -1.40 12.21
CA MET A 44 -4.98 -2.59 12.35
C MET A 44 -5.50 -3.78 11.55
N ILE A 45 -6.82 -4.06 11.61
CA ILE A 45 -7.42 -5.14 10.84
C ILE A 45 -7.38 -4.84 9.34
N HIS A 46 -7.69 -3.61 8.93
CA HIS A 46 -7.56 -3.17 7.55
C HIS A 46 -6.14 -3.38 7.02
N GLN A 47 -5.12 -2.92 7.75
CA GLN A 47 -3.73 -3.09 7.37
C GLN A 47 -3.33 -4.57 7.29
N ALA A 48 -3.80 -5.40 8.23
CA ALA A 48 -3.50 -6.82 8.24
C ALA A 48 -4.14 -7.59 7.06
N LEU A 49 -5.36 -7.23 6.68
CA LEU A 49 -6.06 -7.85 5.54
C LEU A 49 -5.56 -7.32 4.19
N ALA A 50 -5.22 -6.03 4.10
CA ALA A 50 -4.68 -5.43 2.87
C ALA A 50 -3.21 -5.79 2.61
N HIS A 51 -2.43 -5.96 3.69
CA HIS A 51 -0.98 -6.21 3.66
C HIS A 51 -0.58 -7.32 4.64
N PRO A 52 -1.05 -8.57 4.45
CA PRO A 52 -0.74 -9.67 5.36
C PRO A 52 0.77 -9.93 5.50
N GLU A 53 1.59 -9.56 4.51
CA GLU A 53 3.05 -9.64 4.55
C GLU A 53 3.70 -8.71 5.58
N ARG A 54 3.02 -7.62 5.96
CA ARG A 54 3.50 -6.65 6.97
C ARG A 54 3.01 -7.00 8.38
N GLY A 55 2.04 -7.91 8.47
CA GLY A 55 1.47 -8.32 9.72
C GLY A 55 0.10 -8.94 9.52
N ASP A 56 0.08 -10.25 9.30
CA ASP A 56 -1.14 -11.02 9.12
C ASP A 56 -2.02 -11.06 10.38
N VAL A 57 -3.31 -11.34 10.17
CA VAL A 57 -4.33 -11.54 11.19
C VAL A 57 -4.73 -13.01 11.23
N GLU A 58 -4.82 -13.55 12.45
CA GLU A 58 -5.37 -14.89 12.66
C GLU A 58 -6.87 -14.88 12.36
N VAL A 59 -7.30 -15.83 11.55
CA VAL A 59 -8.68 -16.09 11.20
C VAL A 59 -9.11 -17.35 11.92
N ILE A 60 -10.18 -17.23 12.70
CA ILE A 60 -10.80 -18.37 13.39
C ILE A 60 -12.17 -18.57 12.77
N LEU A 61 -12.36 -19.70 12.09
CA LEU A 61 -13.64 -20.09 11.52
C LEU A 61 -14.22 -21.24 12.35
N VAL A 62 -15.45 -21.06 12.83
CA VAL A 62 -16.21 -22.09 13.54
C VAL A 62 -17.43 -22.44 12.72
N ASP A 63 -17.49 -23.67 12.24
CA ASP A 63 -18.67 -24.21 11.56
C ASP A 63 -19.57 -24.94 12.57
N LEU A 64 -20.82 -24.47 12.67
CA LEU A 64 -21.86 -25.01 13.54
C LEU A 64 -22.85 -25.91 12.79
N GLY A 65 -22.58 -26.23 11.53
CA GLY A 65 -23.38 -27.07 10.63
C GLY A 65 -24.57 -26.35 9.99
N HIS A 66 -25.18 -25.39 10.70
CA HIS A 66 -26.27 -24.54 10.20
C HIS A 66 -25.85 -23.08 10.02
N SER A 67 -24.71 -22.69 10.57
CA SER A 67 -24.13 -21.35 10.47
C SER A 67 -22.61 -21.41 10.58
N GLN A 68 -21.93 -20.51 9.89
CA GLN A 68 -20.49 -20.32 9.98
C GLN A 68 -20.21 -19.02 10.70
N GLN A 69 -19.32 -19.07 11.68
CA GLN A 69 -18.91 -17.90 12.44
C GLN A 69 -17.45 -17.60 12.19
N LEU A 70 -17.18 -16.37 11.76
CA LEU A 70 -15.85 -15.90 11.45
C LEU A 70 -15.39 -14.92 12.52
N PHE A 71 -14.18 -15.14 13.02
CA PHE A 71 -13.52 -14.26 13.98
C PHE A 71 -12.13 -13.89 13.49
N LEU A 72 -11.70 -12.67 13.82
CA LEU A 72 -10.37 -12.15 13.56
C LEU A 72 -9.63 -11.92 14.88
N GLY A 73 -8.43 -12.47 14.98
CA GLY A 73 -7.55 -12.33 16.13
C GLY A 73 -7.28 -10.86 16.45
N ASN A 74 -7.43 -10.50 17.72
CA ASN A 74 -7.13 -9.17 18.21
C ASN A 74 -5.71 -9.15 18.79
N ARG A 75 -4.81 -8.41 18.15
CA ARG A 75 -3.40 -8.32 18.58
C ARG A 75 -3.22 -7.67 19.95
N ARG A 76 -4.15 -6.81 20.38
CA ARG A 76 -4.08 -6.14 21.69
C ARG A 76 -4.62 -7.01 22.81
N ASP A 77 -5.52 -7.94 22.48
CA ASP A 77 -6.18 -8.81 23.43
C ASP A 77 -6.54 -10.14 22.76
N ALA A 78 -5.65 -11.13 22.88
CA ALA A 78 -5.78 -12.43 22.24
C ALA A 78 -7.00 -13.23 22.75
N GLU A 79 -7.51 -12.94 23.95
CA GLU A 79 -8.72 -13.58 24.47
C GLU A 79 -10.00 -13.00 23.86
N ASN A 80 -9.89 -11.88 23.15
CA ASN A 80 -11.00 -11.10 22.62
C ASN A 80 -10.87 -10.81 21.12
N PRO A 81 -10.95 -11.84 20.26
CA PRO A 81 -11.03 -11.64 18.83
C PRO A 81 -12.31 -10.87 18.46
N PHE A 82 -12.32 -10.26 17.28
CA PHE A 82 -13.49 -9.60 16.72
C PHE A 82 -14.33 -10.57 15.92
N ALA A 83 -15.65 -10.57 16.10
CA ALA A 83 -16.54 -11.27 15.19
C ALA A 83 -16.70 -10.47 13.89
N VAL A 84 -16.75 -11.18 12.75
CA VAL A 84 -16.95 -10.59 11.42
C VAL A 84 -18.25 -11.12 10.85
N MET A 85 -19.18 -10.21 10.54
CA MET A 85 -20.49 -10.57 10.02
C MET A 85 -21.18 -9.38 9.34
N PRO A 86 -22.15 -9.63 8.44
CA PRO A 86 -23.08 -8.61 7.97
C PRO A 86 -23.90 -8.01 9.13
N VAL A 87 -24.18 -6.71 9.07
CA VAL A 87 -25.02 -6.01 10.07
C VAL A 87 -26.43 -6.62 10.15
N SER A 88 -26.97 -7.11 9.03
CA SER A 88 -28.27 -7.77 8.96
C SER A 88 -28.36 -9.02 9.84
N GLN A 89 -27.25 -9.73 10.05
CA GLN A 89 -27.16 -10.93 10.89
C GLN A 89 -27.01 -10.60 12.38
N MET A 90 -26.91 -9.32 12.77
CA MET A 90 -26.76 -8.90 14.17
C MET A 90 -27.89 -9.42 15.07
N ARG A 91 -29.09 -9.57 14.52
CA ARG A 91 -30.26 -10.07 15.26
C ARG A 91 -30.11 -11.52 15.72
N ASP A 92 -29.33 -12.32 15.00
CA ASP A 92 -29.12 -13.74 15.30
C ASP A 92 -28.10 -13.95 16.43
N PHE A 93 -27.33 -12.90 16.76
CA PHE A 93 -26.28 -12.93 17.79
C PHE A 93 -26.49 -11.82 18.83
N PRO A 94 -27.53 -11.93 19.67
CA PRO A 94 -27.86 -10.92 20.66
C PRO A 94 -26.69 -10.75 21.65
N GLY A 95 -26.16 -9.54 21.75
CA GLY A 95 -25.05 -9.20 22.63
C GLY A 95 -23.77 -8.81 21.90
N ARG A 96 -23.60 -9.19 20.63
CA ARG A 96 -22.52 -8.64 19.79
C ARG A 96 -22.79 -7.15 19.57
N ARG A 97 -21.74 -6.34 19.68
CA ARG A 97 -21.83 -4.88 19.48
C ARG A 97 -20.88 -4.45 18.37
N LEU A 98 -21.33 -3.55 17.50
CA LEU A 98 -20.45 -2.93 16.51
C LEU A 98 -19.26 -2.28 17.21
N LEU A 99 -18.07 -2.50 16.66
CA LEU A 99 -16.83 -2.01 17.24
C LEU A 99 -16.78 -0.46 17.29
N ASP A 100 -17.36 0.21 16.30
CA ASP A 100 -17.40 1.66 16.19
C ASP A 100 -18.64 2.31 16.84
N GLY A 101 -19.60 1.51 17.32
CA GLY A 101 -20.82 1.98 18.01
C GLY A 101 -21.86 2.70 17.14
N GLU A 102 -21.61 2.92 15.84
CA GLU A 102 -22.49 3.66 14.94
C GLU A 102 -23.51 2.74 14.24
N GLN A 103 -24.59 2.35 14.93
CA GLN A 103 -25.63 1.49 14.33
C GLN A 103 -26.50 2.19 13.27
N ASN A 104 -26.65 3.52 13.33
CA ASN A 104 -27.71 4.23 12.60
C ASN A 104 -27.38 4.61 11.14
N THR A 105 -26.15 4.39 10.66
CA THR A 105 -25.69 4.88 9.34
C THR A 105 -25.21 3.77 8.39
N GLN A 106 -25.12 2.52 8.86
CA GLN A 106 -24.61 1.41 8.06
C GLN A 106 -25.75 0.68 7.32
N LYS A 107 -25.56 0.37 6.04
CA LYS A 107 -26.55 -0.39 5.24
C LYS A 107 -26.65 -1.82 5.81
N ALA A 108 -27.84 -2.44 5.76
CA ALA A 108 -28.06 -3.75 6.37
C ALA A 108 -27.06 -4.85 5.90
N ASP A 109 -26.59 -4.79 4.65
CA ASP A 109 -25.67 -5.80 4.11
C ASP A 109 -24.17 -5.47 4.27
N THR A 110 -23.82 -4.38 4.95
CA THR A 110 -22.40 -4.09 5.20
C THR A 110 -21.82 -5.09 6.20
N VAL A 111 -20.64 -5.62 5.89
CA VAL A 111 -19.86 -6.47 6.80
C VAL A 111 -19.02 -5.58 7.71
N ALA A 112 -19.08 -5.83 9.02
CA ALA A 112 -18.40 -5.03 10.03
C ALA A 112 -17.72 -5.89 11.10
N LEU A 113 -16.90 -5.23 11.93
CA LEU A 113 -16.29 -5.81 13.12
C LEU A 113 -17.22 -5.66 14.32
N PHE A 114 -17.35 -6.74 15.08
CA PHE A 114 -18.16 -6.79 16.29
C PHE A 114 -17.32 -7.24 17.49
N LEU A 115 -17.58 -6.62 18.63
CA LEU A 115 -17.14 -7.10 19.92
C LEU A 115 -17.87 -8.41 20.25
N ILE A 116 -17.09 -9.42 20.62
CA ILE A 116 -17.61 -10.75 20.95
C ILE A 116 -18.27 -10.78 22.33
N THR A 117 -19.15 -11.75 22.52
CA THR A 117 -19.84 -12.00 23.79
C THR A 117 -19.08 -13.00 24.67
N VAL A 118 -19.53 -13.16 25.92
CA VAL A 118 -19.02 -14.24 26.80
C VAL A 118 -19.29 -15.63 26.18
N GLN A 119 -20.43 -15.81 25.49
CA GLN A 119 -20.75 -17.08 24.82
C GLN A 119 -19.77 -17.38 23.68
N ASP A 120 -19.37 -16.35 22.91
CA ASP A 120 -18.36 -16.48 21.87
C ASP A 120 -16.98 -16.86 22.45
N ARG A 121 -16.61 -16.29 23.60
CA ARG A 121 -15.36 -16.67 24.29
C ARG A 121 -15.37 -18.14 24.69
N GLU A 122 -16.46 -18.62 25.28
CA GLU A 122 -16.60 -20.03 25.66
C GLU A 122 -16.65 -20.95 24.42
N LEU A 123 -17.30 -20.51 23.34
CA LEU A 123 -17.29 -21.19 22.05
C LEU A 123 -15.87 -21.36 21.50
N LEU A 124 -15.06 -20.30 21.59
CA LEU A 124 -13.68 -20.28 21.10
C LEU A 124 -12.72 -21.06 22.01
N ARG A 125 -12.96 -21.13 23.32
CA ARG A 125 -12.18 -21.94 24.26
C ARG A 125 -12.39 -23.44 24.07
N THR A 126 -13.59 -23.85 23.68
CA THR A 126 -13.92 -25.26 23.51
C THR A 126 -13.21 -25.86 22.29
N GLU A 127 -12.51 -26.98 22.46
CA GLU A 127 -11.97 -27.73 21.32
C GLU A 127 -13.11 -28.36 20.51
N ARG A 128 -13.32 -27.87 19.29
CA ARG A 128 -14.34 -28.39 18.36
C ARG A 128 -13.70 -29.00 17.12
N LYS A 129 -14.33 -30.07 16.60
CA LYS A 129 -13.90 -30.77 15.38
C LYS A 129 -13.97 -29.89 14.12
N HIS A 130 -14.81 -28.86 14.13
CA HIS A 130 -15.04 -27.93 13.00
C HIS A 130 -14.57 -26.50 13.32
N LYS A 131 -13.55 -26.39 14.18
CA LYS A 131 -12.83 -25.14 14.43
C LYS A 131 -11.54 -25.13 13.61
N TYR A 132 -11.46 -24.15 12.72
CA TYR A 132 -10.32 -23.92 11.85
C TYR A 132 -9.61 -22.65 12.28
N VAL A 133 -8.29 -22.72 12.41
CA VAL A 133 -7.45 -21.57 12.77
C VAL A 133 -6.35 -21.46 11.73
N PHE A 134 -6.25 -20.31 11.08
CA PHE A 134 -5.28 -20.06 10.02
C PHE A 134 -5.07 -18.56 9.85
N TYR A 135 -4.03 -18.16 9.14
CA TYR A 135 -3.76 -16.75 8.83
C TYR A 135 -4.43 -16.28 7.55
N SER A 136 -4.80 -15.00 7.49
CA SER A 136 -5.61 -14.45 6.39
C SER A 136 -4.93 -14.56 5.02
N MET A 137 -3.59 -14.60 4.95
CA MET A 137 -2.83 -14.83 3.72
C MET A 137 -3.26 -16.11 2.97
N HIS A 138 -3.72 -17.14 3.69
CA HIS A 138 -4.15 -18.40 3.08
C HIS A 138 -5.40 -18.25 2.19
N LEU A 139 -6.22 -17.24 2.44
CA LEU A 139 -7.43 -16.98 1.66
C LEU A 139 -7.16 -16.14 0.41
N GLY A 140 -5.99 -15.51 0.28
CA GLY A 140 -5.65 -14.65 -0.85
C GLY A 140 -6.68 -13.54 -1.07
N ILE A 141 -6.95 -12.76 -0.01
CA ILE A 141 -7.98 -11.69 0.02
C ILE A 141 -7.53 -10.44 -0.75
N THR A 142 -6.26 -10.36 -1.17
CA THR A 142 -5.67 -9.27 -1.95
C THR A 142 -6.60 -8.84 -3.10
N GLY A 143 -6.92 -7.56 -3.13
CA GLY A 143 -8.11 -6.98 -3.76
C GLY A 143 -8.33 -7.33 -5.23
N ASP A 144 -9.32 -8.18 -5.50
CA ASP A 144 -10.00 -8.17 -6.79
C ASP A 144 -10.90 -6.92 -6.83
N ASN A 145 -10.38 -5.80 -7.33
CA ASN A 145 -11.18 -4.63 -7.68
C ASN A 145 -11.91 -4.82 -9.04
N THR A 146 -12.49 -6.00 -9.26
CA THR A 146 -13.23 -6.34 -10.49
C THR A 146 -14.72 -6.55 -10.24
N VAL A 147 -15.38 -5.76 -9.39
CA VAL A 147 -16.86 -5.70 -9.40
C VAL A 147 -17.37 -4.29 -9.12
N ALA A 148 -17.30 -3.42 -10.14
CA ALA A 148 -18.24 -2.30 -10.29
C ALA A 148 -18.29 -1.80 -11.74
N ARG A 149 -18.68 -2.68 -12.68
CA ARG A 149 -19.27 -2.30 -13.98
C ARG A 149 -19.96 -3.50 -14.63
N SER A 150 -20.94 -4.09 -13.93
CA SER A 150 -21.93 -4.97 -14.56
C SER A 150 -23.15 -4.14 -14.95
N ALA A 151 -23.06 -3.50 -16.11
CA ALA A 151 -24.21 -3.01 -16.88
C ALA A 151 -23.82 -2.74 -18.34
N ALA A 152 -23.40 -3.77 -19.07
CA ALA A 152 -23.51 -3.87 -20.53
C ALA A 152 -23.19 -5.31 -20.94
N GLY A 153 -23.99 -5.85 -21.86
CA GLY A 153 -24.03 -7.26 -22.24
C GLY A 153 -22.81 -7.78 -23.02
N PRO A 154 -22.94 -9.01 -23.57
CA PRO A 154 -21.83 -9.87 -23.91
C PRO A 154 -21.19 -9.49 -25.25
N THR A 155 -19.87 -9.39 -25.28
CA THR A 155 -19.10 -9.50 -26.51
C THR A 155 -17.94 -10.43 -26.27
N GLY A 156 -18.00 -11.59 -26.91
CA GLY A 156 -16.83 -12.44 -27.06
C GLY A 156 -15.73 -11.70 -27.79
N SER A 157 -14.51 -11.90 -27.32
CA SER A 157 -13.33 -11.87 -28.15
C SER A 157 -12.31 -12.80 -27.49
N GLU A 158 -12.08 -13.91 -28.17
CA GLU A 158 -10.85 -14.67 -28.09
C GLU A 158 -9.64 -13.72 -28.03
N GLY A 159 -8.64 -14.04 -27.21
CA GLY A 159 -7.41 -13.25 -27.21
C GLY A 159 -6.50 -13.54 -26.05
N LEU A 160 -5.67 -14.57 -26.21
CA LEU A 160 -4.43 -14.82 -25.49
C LEU A 160 -4.52 -15.03 -23.97
N ARG A 161 -4.65 -16.31 -23.62
CA ARG A 161 -3.68 -16.93 -22.72
C ARG A 161 -2.26 -16.56 -23.21
N SER A 162 -1.60 -15.57 -22.62
CA SER A 162 -0.14 -15.55 -22.60
C SER A 162 0.31 -16.25 -21.33
N ALA A 163 0.21 -17.57 -21.38
CA ALA A 163 0.84 -18.48 -20.46
C ALA A 163 2.27 -18.75 -20.93
N VAL A 164 3.13 -17.73 -21.00
CA VAL A 164 4.59 -17.83 -21.05
C VAL A 164 5.10 -16.50 -20.47
N ASP A 165 6.03 -16.55 -19.51
CA ASP A 165 6.68 -15.43 -18.76
C ASP A 165 6.19 -15.12 -17.34
N SER A 166 5.40 -16.00 -16.71
CA SER A 166 5.13 -15.92 -15.26
C SER A 166 6.37 -16.23 -14.37
N GLN A 167 7.50 -16.64 -14.96
CA GLN A 167 8.72 -17.05 -14.23
C GLN A 167 9.86 -16.03 -14.22
N LYS A 168 9.88 -14.99 -15.06
CA LYS A 168 10.93 -13.97 -15.00
C LYS A 168 10.78 -13.14 -13.73
N THR A 169 11.84 -13.00 -12.96
CA THR A 169 11.89 -12.05 -11.85
C THR A 169 11.96 -10.63 -12.39
N VAL A 170 11.49 -9.63 -11.64
CA VAL A 170 11.56 -8.22 -12.07
C VAL A 170 13.01 -7.76 -12.34
N ALA A 171 14.01 -8.44 -11.75
CA ALA A 171 15.42 -8.21 -12.03
C ALA A 171 15.85 -8.64 -13.44
N GLU A 172 15.13 -9.59 -14.04
CA GLU A 172 15.40 -10.14 -15.37
C GLU A 172 14.56 -9.47 -16.47
N MET A 173 13.56 -8.66 -16.08
CA MET A 173 12.72 -7.90 -17.00
C MET A 173 13.47 -6.69 -17.55
N THR A 174 13.34 -6.47 -18.85
CA THR A 174 13.79 -5.24 -19.52
C THR A 174 12.99 -4.03 -19.00
N PRO A 175 13.53 -2.81 -19.08
CA PRO A 175 12.81 -1.61 -18.65
C PRO A 175 11.46 -1.39 -19.36
N LYS A 176 11.33 -1.85 -20.61
CA LYS A 176 10.08 -1.81 -21.37
C LYS A 176 9.04 -2.76 -20.77
N GLU A 177 9.42 -4.00 -20.49
CA GLU A 177 8.53 -4.98 -19.82
C GLU A 177 8.15 -4.50 -18.40
N GLN A 178 9.08 -3.89 -17.67
CA GLN A 178 8.79 -3.29 -16.37
C GLN A 178 7.77 -2.15 -16.48
N TRP A 179 7.87 -1.30 -17.52
CA TRP A 179 6.91 -0.23 -17.77
C TRP A 179 5.52 -0.77 -18.15
N GLU A 180 5.46 -1.76 -19.04
CA GLU A 180 4.21 -2.41 -19.43
C GLU A 180 3.54 -3.09 -18.23
N LEU A 181 4.34 -3.71 -17.34
CA LEU A 181 3.88 -4.26 -16.08
C LEU A 181 3.30 -3.17 -15.18
N ILE A 182 3.93 -2.00 -15.07
CA ILE A 182 3.40 -0.89 -14.25
C ILE A 182 2.11 -0.32 -14.85
N LYS A 183 2.02 -0.21 -16.17
CA LYS A 183 0.87 0.42 -16.85
C LYS A 183 -0.38 -0.46 -16.84
N ASN A 184 -0.19 -1.78 -16.99
CA ASN A 184 -1.28 -2.74 -17.14
C ASN A 184 -1.50 -3.61 -15.89
N GLY A 185 -0.51 -3.64 -14.99
CA GLY A 185 -0.55 -4.44 -13.78
C GLY A 185 -1.31 -3.73 -12.66
N ASP A 186 -1.70 -4.54 -11.68
CA ASP A 186 -2.36 -4.05 -10.48
C ASP A 186 -1.33 -3.36 -9.55
N ASP A 187 -1.64 -2.17 -9.06
CA ASP A 187 -0.82 -1.43 -8.07
C ASP A 187 -0.54 -2.26 -6.80
N PHE A 188 -1.38 -3.27 -6.52
CA PHE A 188 -1.20 -4.20 -5.40
C PHE A 188 -0.23 -5.35 -5.69
N ASP A 189 0.14 -5.61 -6.95
CA ASP A 189 1.12 -6.64 -7.31
C ASP A 189 2.52 -6.25 -6.83
N ARG A 190 3.17 -7.18 -6.11
CA ARG A 190 4.56 -7.03 -5.66
C ARG A 190 5.52 -6.76 -6.82
N ARG A 191 5.31 -7.39 -7.98
CA ARG A 191 6.16 -7.20 -9.16
C ARG A 191 6.02 -5.80 -9.74
N VAL A 192 4.80 -5.25 -9.72
CA VAL A 192 4.52 -3.86 -10.12
C VAL A 192 5.23 -2.88 -9.19
N LYS A 193 5.17 -3.12 -7.87
CA LYS A 193 5.89 -2.30 -6.87
C LYS A 193 7.41 -2.35 -7.07
N GLU A 194 7.97 -3.53 -7.27
CA GLU A 194 9.41 -3.69 -7.50
C GLU A 194 9.85 -3.05 -8.82
N ALA A 195 9.05 -3.20 -9.88
CA ALA A 195 9.32 -2.56 -11.17
C ALA A 195 9.25 -1.04 -11.06
N ARG A 196 8.26 -0.51 -10.32
CA ARG A 196 8.12 0.92 -10.03
C ARG A 196 9.31 1.44 -9.23
N GLU A 197 9.76 0.69 -8.24
CA GLU A 197 10.96 1.04 -7.48
C GLU A 197 12.20 1.07 -8.37
N LYS A 198 12.43 0.08 -9.24
CA LYS A 198 13.60 0.08 -10.13
C LYS A 198 13.57 1.19 -11.19
N LEU A 199 12.42 1.44 -11.80
CA LEU A 199 12.28 2.46 -12.85
C LEU A 199 12.34 3.88 -12.27
N PHE A 200 11.64 4.13 -11.16
CA PHE A 200 11.46 5.47 -10.61
C PHE A 200 12.37 5.79 -9.41
N THR A 201 13.46 5.05 -9.22
CA THR A 201 14.48 5.42 -8.24
C THR A 201 15.86 5.59 -8.85
N ILE A 202 16.60 6.53 -8.28
CA ILE A 202 17.97 6.84 -8.63
C ILE A 202 18.80 6.76 -7.35
N PRO A 203 19.69 5.77 -7.21
CA PRO A 203 20.71 5.79 -6.17
C PRO A 203 21.68 6.93 -6.47
N PHE A 204 21.86 7.84 -5.53
CA PHE A 204 22.67 9.04 -5.72
C PHE A 204 23.48 9.36 -4.46
N ILE A 205 24.78 9.61 -4.63
CA ILE A 205 25.70 9.87 -3.53
C ILE A 205 25.85 11.38 -3.32
N TYR A 206 25.44 11.86 -2.15
CA TYR A 206 25.60 13.27 -1.78
C TYR A 206 25.84 13.46 -0.28
N PRO A 207 26.51 14.55 0.13
CA PRO A 207 26.68 14.88 1.54
C PRO A 207 25.45 15.61 2.09
N LYS A 208 24.89 15.13 3.21
CA LYS A 208 23.90 15.89 3.98
C LYS A 208 24.61 16.91 4.89
N TYR A 209 23.89 17.92 5.35
CA TYR A 209 24.45 18.95 6.22
C TYR A 209 25.13 18.35 7.46
N ARG A 210 26.42 18.67 7.65
CA ARG A 210 27.31 18.12 8.71
C ARG A 210 27.49 16.60 8.67
N GLN A 211 27.17 15.94 7.56
CA GLN A 211 27.38 14.51 7.37
C GLN A 211 28.28 14.27 6.15
N GLY A 212 29.03 13.17 6.18
CA GLY A 212 29.81 12.74 5.02
C GLY A 212 28.92 12.28 3.85
N PRO A 213 29.47 12.14 2.63
CA PRO A 213 28.74 11.61 1.49
C PRO A 213 28.20 10.21 1.78
N ARG A 214 26.91 10.00 1.53
CA ARG A 214 26.24 8.69 1.62
C ARG A 214 25.39 8.45 0.38
N GLU A 215 25.24 7.18 0.01
CA GLU A 215 24.30 6.78 -1.02
C GLU A 215 22.88 6.89 -0.50
N GLU A 216 22.04 7.59 -1.24
CA GLU A 216 20.65 7.86 -0.89
C GLU A 216 19.79 7.58 -2.11
N ILE A 217 18.58 7.06 -1.89
CA ILE A 217 17.67 6.71 -2.97
C ILE A 217 16.71 7.87 -3.23
N ILE A 218 16.83 8.50 -4.40
CA ILE A 218 15.95 9.58 -4.81
C ILE A 218 14.81 8.98 -5.65
N ARG A 219 13.58 9.08 -5.12
CA ARG A 219 12.36 8.65 -5.80
C ARG A 219 11.89 9.73 -6.77
N ILE A 220 11.73 9.39 -8.03
CA ILE A 220 11.26 10.27 -9.10
C ILE A 220 9.91 9.82 -9.64
N SER A 221 9.01 9.33 -8.79
CA SER A 221 7.66 8.95 -9.22
C SER A 221 6.88 10.18 -9.74
N PRO A 222 5.96 9.99 -10.71
CA PRO A 222 5.19 11.09 -11.32
C PRO A 222 4.49 12.01 -10.32
N GLU A 223 4.01 11.45 -9.20
CA GLU A 223 3.23 12.15 -8.18
C GLU A 223 4.08 13.08 -7.29
N HIS A 224 5.36 12.77 -7.06
CA HIS A 224 6.14 13.38 -5.97
C HIS A 224 7.59 13.73 -6.34
N TYR A 225 7.99 13.65 -7.61
CA TYR A 225 9.38 13.90 -8.01
C TYR A 225 9.86 15.31 -7.64
N GLN A 226 8.99 16.33 -7.69
CA GLN A 226 9.38 17.72 -7.38
C GLN A 226 9.82 17.91 -5.93
N ASP A 227 9.12 17.29 -4.99
CA ASP A 227 9.42 17.36 -3.57
C ASP A 227 10.66 16.53 -3.23
N ASN A 228 10.78 15.34 -3.83
CA ASN A 228 11.95 14.47 -3.62
C ASN A 228 13.24 15.10 -4.16
N VAL A 229 13.18 15.77 -5.31
CA VAL A 229 14.33 16.52 -5.86
C VAL A 229 14.63 17.77 -5.02
N ARG A 230 13.63 18.46 -4.48
CA ARG A 230 13.86 19.58 -3.53
C ARG A 230 14.49 19.10 -2.23
N MET A 231 14.17 17.91 -1.77
CA MET A 231 14.73 17.33 -0.56
C MET A 231 16.25 17.19 -0.67
N LEU A 232 16.78 16.82 -1.84
CA LEU A 232 18.23 16.80 -2.11
C LEU A 232 18.89 18.14 -1.76
N ALA A 233 18.34 19.25 -2.26
CA ALA A 233 18.88 20.59 -1.99
C ALA A 233 18.76 20.98 -0.50
N ARG A 234 17.64 20.64 0.13
CA ARG A 234 17.38 20.90 1.57
C ARG A 234 18.29 20.10 2.48
N ASP A 235 18.59 18.86 2.12
CA ASP A 235 19.43 17.97 2.90
C ASP A 235 20.89 18.41 2.86
N ILE A 236 21.37 18.87 1.70
CA ILE A 236 22.70 19.47 1.55
C ILE A 236 22.77 20.81 2.30
N TYR A 237 21.78 21.68 2.07
CA TYR A 237 21.76 23.02 2.63
C TYR A 237 20.39 23.41 3.23
N PRO A 238 20.17 23.12 4.54
CA PRO A 238 18.90 23.36 5.20
C PRO A 238 18.51 24.85 5.28
N PRO A 239 17.20 25.20 5.17
CA PRO A 239 16.73 26.60 5.17
C PRO A 239 17.11 27.41 6.41
N ASN A 240 17.12 26.78 7.59
CA ASN A 240 17.53 27.42 8.86
C ASN A 240 19.01 27.82 8.84
N VAL A 241 19.87 26.97 8.29
CA VAL A 241 21.30 27.27 8.12
C VAL A 241 21.47 28.35 7.05
N MET A 242 20.66 28.30 5.98
CA MET A 242 20.69 29.29 4.92
C MET A 242 20.41 30.70 5.42
N ALA A 243 19.41 30.87 6.28
CA ALA A 243 19.09 32.17 6.86
C ALA A 243 20.24 32.76 7.69
N VAL A 244 20.94 31.93 8.46
CA VAL A 244 22.06 32.34 9.31
C VAL A 244 23.30 32.68 8.46
N LEU A 245 23.74 31.76 7.59
CA LEU A 245 24.93 31.98 6.78
C LEU A 245 24.76 33.15 5.81
N ARG A 246 23.55 33.36 5.26
CA ARG A 246 23.30 34.51 4.38
C ARG A 246 23.51 35.85 5.10
N ARG A 247 23.15 35.94 6.38
CA ARG A 247 23.28 37.16 7.19
C ARG A 247 24.71 37.35 7.71
N ASP A 248 25.25 36.30 8.31
CA ASP A 248 26.45 36.40 9.17
C ASP A 248 27.73 35.94 8.46
N TYR A 249 27.62 35.09 7.42
CA TYR A 249 28.76 34.44 6.73
C TYR A 249 28.53 34.30 5.21
N PRO A 250 28.49 35.41 4.45
CA PRO A 250 28.08 35.40 3.03
C PRO A 250 29.00 34.58 2.11
N LYS A 251 30.30 34.47 2.43
CA LYS A 251 31.23 33.62 1.67
C LYS A 251 30.89 32.13 1.83
N ASP A 252 30.57 31.71 3.05
CA ASP A 252 30.17 30.33 3.34
C ASP A 252 28.78 30.03 2.75
N HIS A 253 27.89 31.01 2.72
CA HIS A 253 26.61 30.92 2.01
C HIS A 253 26.80 30.59 0.52
N GLN A 254 27.68 31.33 -0.17
CA GLN A 254 27.98 31.10 -1.57
C GLN A 254 28.63 29.74 -1.79
N ALA A 255 29.60 29.35 -0.95
CA ALA A 255 30.25 28.04 -1.04
C ALA A 255 29.24 26.89 -0.90
N GLN A 256 28.32 26.95 0.08
CA GLN A 256 27.28 25.94 0.27
C GLN A 256 26.30 25.88 -0.90
N LYS A 257 25.92 27.03 -1.47
CA LYS A 257 25.08 27.05 -2.68
C LYS A 257 25.76 26.43 -3.89
N THR A 258 27.04 26.69 -4.10
CA THR A 258 27.82 26.06 -5.17
C THR A 258 27.78 24.53 -5.02
N VAL A 259 27.94 24.00 -3.81
CA VAL A 259 27.82 22.55 -3.56
C VAL A 259 26.43 22.01 -3.91
N VAL A 260 25.36 22.73 -3.55
CA VAL A 260 23.98 22.34 -3.93
C VAL A 260 23.84 22.29 -5.45
N ILE A 261 24.31 23.32 -6.15
CA ILE A 261 24.25 23.42 -7.62
C ILE A 261 25.03 22.29 -8.28
N GLU A 262 26.26 22.04 -7.85
CA GLU A 262 27.10 20.94 -8.35
C GLU A 262 26.40 19.59 -8.20
N LYS A 263 25.75 19.34 -7.05
CA LYS A 263 25.02 18.09 -6.81
C LYS A 263 23.73 17.98 -7.61
N LEU A 264 23.00 19.07 -7.80
CA LEU A 264 21.83 19.09 -8.68
C LEU A 264 22.22 18.84 -10.15
N GLN A 265 23.33 19.42 -10.60
CA GLN A 265 23.88 19.16 -11.94
C GLN A 265 24.33 17.70 -12.09
N ALA A 266 25.04 17.15 -11.11
CA ALA A 266 25.42 15.74 -11.11
C ALA A 266 24.19 14.81 -11.10
N PHE A 267 23.12 15.18 -10.38
CA PHE A 267 21.85 14.45 -10.41
C PHE A 267 21.16 14.51 -11.78
N LYS A 268 21.22 15.67 -12.46
CA LYS A 268 20.76 15.81 -13.85
C LYS A 268 21.49 14.86 -14.81
N GLU A 269 22.81 14.72 -14.64
CA GLU A 269 23.60 13.77 -15.42
C GLU A 269 23.23 12.32 -15.09
N ALA A 270 23.01 11.99 -13.82
CA ALA A 270 22.52 10.67 -13.41
C ALA A 270 21.16 10.32 -14.03
N LEU A 271 20.26 11.30 -14.18
CA LEU A 271 18.97 11.12 -14.87
C LEU A 271 19.11 10.69 -16.33
N LYS A 272 20.19 11.08 -17.02
CA LYS A 272 20.42 10.66 -18.42
C LYS A 272 20.59 9.15 -18.55
N THR A 273 21.14 8.48 -17.52
CA THR A 273 21.28 7.02 -17.50
C THR A 273 19.94 6.28 -17.46
N LYS A 274 18.85 6.99 -17.12
CA LYS A 274 17.48 6.47 -17.11
C LYS A 274 16.71 6.75 -18.40
N ILE A 275 17.27 7.54 -19.32
CA ILE A 275 16.72 7.69 -20.67
C ILE A 275 17.07 6.41 -21.41
N LEU A 276 16.02 5.65 -21.74
CA LEU A 276 16.14 4.35 -22.37
C LEU A 276 15.39 4.42 -23.69
N ASP A 277 16.12 4.23 -24.79
CA ASP A 277 15.59 4.41 -26.16
C ASP A 277 14.41 3.48 -26.47
N ASP A 278 14.36 2.31 -25.82
CA ASP A 278 13.34 1.27 -26.04
C ASP A 278 12.11 1.36 -25.10
N VAL A 279 12.01 2.39 -24.26
CA VAL A 279 10.88 2.56 -23.32
C VAL A 279 9.81 3.48 -23.89
N HIS A 280 8.55 3.24 -23.51
CA HIS A 280 7.38 3.99 -23.96
C HIS A 280 7.55 5.52 -23.85
N PRO A 281 7.04 6.32 -24.82
CA PRO A 281 7.17 7.78 -24.85
C PRO A 281 6.78 8.49 -23.55
N ASP A 282 5.66 8.12 -22.92
CA ASP A 282 5.21 8.67 -21.62
C ASP A 282 6.29 8.65 -20.53
N TYR A 283 7.06 7.57 -20.42
CA TYR A 283 8.14 7.46 -19.44
C TYR A 283 9.31 8.38 -19.81
N GLN A 284 9.67 8.45 -21.09
CA GLN A 284 10.72 9.37 -21.56
C GLN A 284 10.34 10.83 -21.31
N ASP A 285 9.08 11.19 -21.54
CA ASP A 285 8.57 12.54 -21.30
C ASP A 285 8.52 12.88 -19.80
N HIS A 286 8.23 11.89 -18.95
CA HIS A 286 8.39 12.05 -17.50
C HIS A 286 9.85 12.33 -17.11
N ILE A 287 10.81 11.54 -17.60
CA ILE A 287 12.23 11.76 -17.31
C ILE A 287 12.70 13.14 -17.79
N LYS A 288 12.28 13.58 -18.99
CA LYS A 288 12.51 14.94 -19.49
C LYS A 288 11.90 16.01 -18.57
N SER A 289 10.70 15.77 -18.04
CA SER A 289 10.03 16.68 -17.09
C SER A 289 10.84 16.80 -15.78
N VAL A 290 11.37 15.68 -15.26
CA VAL A 290 12.26 15.70 -14.08
C VAL A 290 13.54 16.49 -14.40
N GLN A 291 14.17 16.27 -15.56
CA GLN A 291 15.37 17.01 -15.97
C GLN A 291 15.12 18.51 -16.10
N SER A 292 14.00 18.90 -16.71
CA SER A 292 13.60 20.31 -16.85
C SER A 292 13.39 20.96 -15.49
N TYR A 293 12.77 20.24 -14.55
CA TYR A 293 12.59 20.72 -13.18
C TYR A 293 13.91 20.89 -12.42
N VAL A 294 14.84 19.93 -12.54
CA VAL A 294 16.18 20.06 -11.95
C VAL A 294 16.91 21.26 -12.54
N GLU A 295 16.78 21.50 -13.84
CA GLU A 295 17.40 22.63 -14.53
C GLU A 295 16.81 23.98 -14.08
N HIS A 296 15.49 24.05 -13.87
CA HIS A 296 14.85 25.18 -13.24
C HIS A 296 15.38 25.43 -11.83
N LEU A 297 15.49 24.37 -11.01
CA LEU A 297 15.98 24.48 -9.64
C LEU A 297 17.44 24.96 -9.59
N VAL A 298 18.29 24.50 -10.51
CA VAL A 298 19.67 24.99 -10.64
C VAL A 298 19.71 26.47 -10.98
N ARG A 299 18.87 26.93 -11.92
CA ARG A 299 18.78 28.37 -12.27
C ARG A 299 18.28 29.19 -11.08
N ASP A 300 17.28 28.70 -10.36
CA ASP A 300 16.76 29.36 -9.16
C ASP A 300 17.85 29.50 -8.10
N GLU A 301 18.64 28.45 -7.83
CA GLU A 301 19.71 28.53 -6.84
C GLU A 301 20.86 29.43 -7.30
N LEU A 302 21.20 29.45 -8.59
CA LEU A 302 22.16 30.39 -9.18
C LEU A 302 21.69 31.85 -9.04
N SER A 303 20.41 32.13 -9.26
CA SER A 303 19.85 33.49 -9.18
C SER A 303 19.86 34.09 -7.76
N LYS A 304 20.03 33.23 -6.75
CA LYS A 304 20.04 33.63 -5.34
C LYS A 304 21.46 33.80 -4.78
N ILE A 305 22.52 33.54 -5.55
CA ILE A 305 23.93 33.77 -5.17
C ILE A 305 24.25 35.26 -5.23
#